data_AF-A0A945PKK2-F1
#
_entry.id   AF-A0A945PKK2-F1
#
_cell.length_a   1.000
_cell.length_b   1.000
_cell.length_c   1.000
_cell.angle_alpha   90.00
_cell.angle_beta   90.00
_cell.angle_gamma   90.00
#
_symmetry.space_group_name_H-M   'P 1'
#
loop_
_entity.id
_entity.type
_entity.pdbx_description
1 polymer ?
#
loop_
_entity_poly.entity_id
_entity_poly.type
_entity_poly.pdbx_seq_one_letter_code
_entity_poly.pdbx_strand_id
1 'polypeptide(L)'
;MSAPLHLIFACLTTCLALLVTASVASAETQVEQPANADKLALQSSLTEAERNWLRKHRTIRHGIISNQMPFEYVDDNGQYRGLTSDYIAIISEQLDISFEPSFFSDLTTLSKNIRENRVDLASYLPPPRGKLSYSESVIEMPIALFGRQDSALIVGIESIRDERVVIEKPSKAEQILSQFYPQIAVSYVDTPAQGIQAVLAGNADIFIHNVFSVEYYTRKLGLPSLKTVSNTPYTFDIAFAVTEDLRPFIPIFQKVISGLSKRERQLIFDKWVNIEVTRKLDLKRIGLWAGAALLLVLSVFLTILRWNKILQERVAYRTQELELSSKNLRSLARHMDQVREEEKAKLAREIHDELGHTLISLTMAVRRLKSTALKNFSQPEVSSFATQSSLIQSSVTQGSVTQSSQTKSAELNSQFDEIKALLLKASSTSRSIMSDLRPSVLEDLGLAAAIEWLAHEFEIHHQTLCIVRGAQPPDTISPTIAIAVFRIVQESLTNIAKHAKAKTVQIKLSSDNGLLKIEIIDDGVGLQSGWDNKEDSFGFQGMRERAMSFNGEISVANGKKSGVVLRLQIPYQKSDIDSRH
;
A
#
# COMPACT_ATOMS: atom_id res chain seq x y z
N MET A 1 22.14 8.16 -0.69
CA MET A 1 21.62 6.98 -1.43
C MET A 1 22.12 5.65 -0.83
N SER A 2 22.23 5.52 0.50
CA SER A 2 22.79 4.33 1.18
C SER A 2 21.77 3.52 1.99
N ALA A 3 20.50 3.97 2.07
CA ALA A 3 19.45 3.30 2.84
C ALA A 3 19.04 1.89 2.34
N PRO A 4 19.04 1.56 1.03
CA PRO A 4 18.53 0.25 0.59
C PRO A 4 19.52 -0.91 0.78
N LEU A 5 20.84 -0.65 0.90
CA LEU A 5 21.83 -1.72 1.10
C LEU A 5 21.83 -2.28 2.52
N HIS A 6 21.58 -1.45 3.53
CA HIS A 6 21.56 -1.88 4.94
C HIS A 6 20.36 -2.77 5.25
N LEU A 7 19.20 -2.52 4.62
CA LEU A 7 18.02 -3.35 4.82
C LEU A 7 18.21 -4.77 4.26
N ILE A 8 18.88 -4.88 3.11
CA ILE A 8 19.15 -6.17 2.44
C ILE A 8 20.20 -6.96 3.22
N PHE A 9 21.25 -6.31 3.73
CA PHE A 9 22.25 -6.95 4.59
C PHE A 9 21.64 -7.44 5.91
N ALA A 10 20.76 -6.64 6.53
CA ALA A 10 20.04 -7.03 7.75
C ALA A 10 19.10 -8.23 7.52
N CYS A 11 18.48 -8.33 6.33
CA CYS A 11 17.61 -9.45 5.97
C CYS A 11 18.41 -10.74 5.69
N LEU A 12 19.59 -10.62 5.08
CA LEU A 12 20.49 -11.76 4.84
C LEU A 12 21.14 -12.29 6.12
N THR A 13 21.53 -11.41 7.06
CA THR A 13 22.11 -11.84 8.34
C THR A 13 21.06 -12.45 9.27
N THR A 14 19.82 -11.96 9.25
CA THR A 14 18.72 -12.55 10.02
C THR A 14 18.29 -13.92 9.46
N CYS A 15 18.23 -14.08 8.14
CA CYS A 15 18.01 -15.40 7.52
C CYS A 15 19.14 -16.41 7.83
N LEU A 16 20.41 -15.97 7.80
CA LEU A 16 21.54 -16.85 8.13
C LEU A 16 21.55 -17.23 9.62
N ALA A 17 21.20 -16.30 10.52
CA ALA A 17 21.07 -16.59 11.95
C ALA A 17 19.92 -17.57 12.25
N LEU A 18 18.79 -17.46 11.54
CA LEU A 18 17.66 -18.39 11.64
C LEU A 18 18.00 -19.80 11.12
N LEU A 19 18.86 -19.90 10.09
CA LEU A 19 19.35 -21.19 9.58
C LEU A 19 20.36 -21.85 10.54
N VAL A 20 21.20 -21.05 11.21
CA VAL A 20 22.17 -21.57 12.20
C VAL A 20 21.47 -22.00 13.49
N THR A 21 20.47 -21.26 13.97
CA THR A 21 19.69 -21.69 15.15
C THR A 21 18.84 -22.93 14.88
N ALA A 22 18.31 -23.09 13.66
CA ALA A 22 17.63 -24.31 13.25
C ALA A 22 18.58 -25.53 13.14
N SER A 23 19.87 -25.32 12.81
CA SER A 23 20.87 -26.40 12.76
C SER A 23 21.39 -26.80 14.15
N VAL A 24 21.35 -25.91 15.15
CA VAL A 24 21.83 -26.19 16.52
C VAL A 24 20.73 -26.78 17.41
N ALA A 25 19.46 -26.68 17.01
CA ALA A 25 18.34 -27.31 17.72
C ALA A 25 18.22 -28.84 17.48
N SER A 26 19.14 -29.45 16.72
CA SER A 26 19.28 -30.91 16.60
C SER A 26 20.48 -31.41 17.42
N ALA A 27 20.78 -30.76 18.54
CA ALA A 27 21.60 -31.39 19.58
C ALA A 27 20.79 -32.55 20.17
N GLU A 28 21.22 -33.77 19.83
CA GLU A 28 20.77 -35.01 20.44
C GLU A 28 20.59 -34.80 21.94
N THR A 29 19.33 -34.82 22.38
CA THR A 29 19.01 -35.08 23.78
C THR A 29 19.37 -36.54 24.01
N GLN A 30 20.65 -36.80 24.26
CA GLN A 30 21.07 -38.05 24.86
C GLN A 30 20.34 -38.15 26.19
N VAL A 31 19.32 -39.00 26.21
CA VAL A 31 18.69 -39.44 27.44
C VAL A 31 19.78 -40.14 28.25
N GLU A 32 20.34 -39.45 29.24
CA GLU A 32 21.13 -40.09 30.29
C GLU A 32 20.28 -41.22 30.89
N GLN A 33 20.74 -42.45 30.68
CA GLN A 33 20.06 -43.67 31.11
C GLN A 33 20.09 -43.81 32.65
N PRO A 34 18.96 -44.14 33.30
CA PRO A 34 18.95 -44.65 34.68
C PRO A 34 19.35 -46.13 34.78
N ALA A 35 19.87 -46.75 33.70
CA ALA A 35 19.98 -48.20 33.52
C ALA A 35 20.77 -48.96 34.61
N ASN A 36 21.74 -48.32 35.28
CA ASN A 36 22.55 -48.99 36.30
C ASN A 36 21.84 -49.18 37.65
N ALA A 37 21.00 -48.22 38.07
CA ALA A 37 20.27 -48.32 39.33
C ALA A 37 19.18 -49.40 39.26
N ASP A 38 18.47 -49.45 38.13
CA ASP A 38 17.38 -50.39 37.89
C ASP A 38 17.88 -51.83 37.72
N LYS A 39 19.04 -52.02 37.08
CA LYS A 39 19.69 -53.34 36.95
C LYS A 39 20.10 -53.91 38.31
N LEU A 40 20.68 -53.10 39.20
CA LEU A 40 21.03 -53.53 40.56
C LEU A 40 19.79 -53.81 41.43
N ALA A 41 18.73 -53.00 41.30
CA ALA A 41 17.46 -53.23 41.99
C ALA A 41 16.82 -54.56 41.56
N LEU A 42 16.76 -54.84 40.25
CA LEU A 42 16.23 -56.10 39.74
C LEU A 42 17.04 -57.31 40.22
N GLN A 43 18.38 -57.26 40.12
CA GLN A 43 19.23 -58.37 40.55
C GLN A 43 19.06 -58.70 42.04
N SER A 44 18.73 -57.71 42.87
CA SER A 44 18.40 -57.92 44.30
C SER A 44 17.01 -58.51 44.54
N SER A 45 16.07 -58.35 43.61
CA SER A 45 14.71 -58.94 43.68
C SER A 45 14.64 -60.43 43.28
N LEU A 46 15.72 -60.96 42.68
CA LEU A 46 15.81 -62.36 42.27
C LEU A 46 16.17 -63.28 43.45
N THR A 47 15.37 -64.31 43.63
CA THR A 47 15.63 -65.40 44.57
C THR A 47 16.92 -66.14 44.18
N GLU A 48 17.52 -66.85 45.13
CA GLU A 48 18.71 -67.66 44.86
C GLU A 48 18.42 -68.77 43.83
N ALA A 49 17.23 -69.38 43.89
CA ALA A 49 16.79 -70.38 42.92
C ALA A 49 16.73 -69.82 41.49
N GLU A 50 16.17 -68.62 41.30
CA GLU A 50 16.09 -67.94 40.00
C GLU A 50 17.47 -67.56 39.47
N ARG A 51 18.36 -67.04 40.33
CA ARG A 51 19.75 -66.72 39.94
C ARG A 51 20.52 -67.96 39.51
N ASN A 52 20.37 -69.06 40.24
CA ASN A 52 20.99 -70.34 39.87
C ASN A 52 20.39 -70.90 38.57
N TRP A 53 19.09 -70.69 38.33
CA TRP A 53 18.45 -71.08 37.08
C TRP A 53 19.00 -70.29 35.89
N LEU A 54 19.13 -68.95 36.01
CA LEU A 54 19.69 -68.08 34.96
C LEU A 54 21.14 -68.42 34.63
N ARG A 55 21.95 -68.80 35.62
CA ARG A 55 23.33 -69.27 35.38
C ARG A 55 23.39 -70.51 34.50
N LYS A 56 22.37 -71.37 34.56
CA LYS A 56 22.26 -72.59 33.75
C LYS A 56 21.61 -72.35 32.37
N HIS A 57 20.81 -71.29 32.23
CA HIS A 57 20.05 -70.96 31.03
C HIS A 57 20.46 -69.59 30.48
N ARG A 58 21.73 -69.48 30.06
CA ARG A 58 22.29 -68.24 29.48
C ARG A 58 21.81 -67.96 28.06
N THR A 59 21.31 -68.98 27.38
CA THR A 59 20.83 -68.89 25.99
C THR A 59 19.44 -69.49 25.90
N ILE A 60 18.51 -68.75 25.29
CA ILE A 60 17.12 -69.16 25.08
C ILE A 60 16.82 -69.13 23.58
N ARG A 61 16.35 -70.23 22.99
CA ARG A 61 15.93 -70.26 21.59
C ARG A 61 14.60 -69.54 21.44
N HIS A 62 14.58 -68.49 20.65
CA HIS A 62 13.48 -67.54 20.55
C HIS A 62 12.79 -67.65 19.20
N GLY A 63 11.54 -68.09 19.20
CA GLY A 63 10.67 -68.08 18.03
C GLY A 63 10.00 -66.74 17.78
N ILE A 64 10.17 -66.21 16.57
CA ILE A 64 9.76 -64.87 16.13
C ILE A 64 8.94 -65.00 14.85
N ILE A 65 7.82 -64.30 14.76
CA ILE A 65 7.02 -64.15 13.54
C ILE A 65 7.57 -62.98 12.71
N SER A 66 7.80 -63.21 11.42
CA SER A 66 8.52 -62.25 10.58
C SER A 66 7.66 -61.14 9.97
N ASN A 67 6.33 -61.20 10.09
CA ASN A 67 5.39 -60.37 9.30
C ASN A 67 4.29 -59.66 10.11
N GLN A 68 4.41 -59.53 11.44
CA GLN A 68 3.38 -58.97 12.31
C GLN A 68 3.69 -57.52 12.74
N MET A 69 3.83 -56.60 11.77
CA MET A 69 4.07 -55.19 12.09
C MET A 69 2.85 -54.53 12.78
N PRO A 70 3.05 -53.64 13.77
CA PRO A 70 4.33 -53.17 14.34
C PRO A 70 4.85 -54.02 15.51
N PHE A 71 4.22 -55.14 15.85
CA PHE A 71 4.50 -55.89 17.07
C PHE A 71 5.76 -56.74 16.95
N GLU A 72 5.86 -57.54 15.88
CA GLU A 72 6.93 -58.51 15.69
C GLU A 72 7.20 -58.70 14.19
N TYR A 73 8.39 -58.31 13.70
CA TYR A 73 8.74 -58.47 12.30
C TYR A 73 10.26 -58.51 12.06
N VAL A 74 10.65 -58.84 10.83
CA VAL A 74 12.04 -58.77 10.37
C VAL A 74 12.20 -57.62 9.38
N ASP A 75 13.17 -56.73 9.61
CA ASP A 75 13.45 -55.62 8.69
C ASP A 75 14.25 -56.06 7.45
N ASP A 76 14.44 -55.15 6.49
CA ASP A 76 15.15 -55.44 5.24
C ASP A 76 16.62 -55.89 5.45
N ASN A 77 17.18 -55.63 6.64
CA ASN A 77 18.54 -56.06 7.02
C ASN A 77 18.55 -57.42 7.75
N GLY A 78 17.40 -58.10 7.83
CA GLY A 78 17.27 -59.38 8.52
C GLY A 78 17.23 -59.25 10.05
N GLN A 79 17.05 -58.05 10.61
CA GLN A 79 17.05 -57.83 12.05
C GLN A 79 15.66 -57.97 12.64
N TYR A 80 15.58 -58.56 13.83
CA TYR A 80 14.35 -58.63 14.60
C TYR A 80 13.96 -57.23 15.10
N ARG A 81 12.78 -56.77 14.69
CA ARG A 81 12.21 -55.47 15.02
C ARG A 81 10.76 -55.60 15.48
N GLY A 82 10.26 -54.52 16.06
CA GLY A 82 8.89 -54.40 16.53
C GLY A 82 8.81 -54.23 18.03
N LEU A 83 7.60 -54.01 18.51
CA LEU A 83 7.31 -53.74 19.91
C LEU A 83 7.84 -54.84 20.85
N THR A 84 7.69 -56.12 20.51
CA THR A 84 8.20 -57.23 21.33
C THR A 84 9.73 -57.33 21.31
N SER A 85 10.41 -56.75 20.32
CA SER A 85 11.88 -56.75 20.25
C SER A 85 12.52 -55.87 21.32
N ASP A 86 11.90 -54.73 21.65
CA ASP A 86 12.38 -53.85 22.71
C ASP A 86 12.22 -54.52 24.09
N TYR A 87 11.14 -55.26 24.31
CA TYR A 87 10.99 -56.08 25.52
C TYR A 87 12.07 -57.15 25.63
N ILE A 88 12.33 -57.89 24.55
CA ILE A 88 13.40 -58.91 24.50
C ILE A 88 14.78 -58.28 24.77
N ALA A 89 15.06 -57.10 24.21
CA ALA A 89 16.31 -56.38 24.44
C ALA A 89 16.48 -55.98 25.92
N ILE A 90 15.44 -55.41 26.53
CA ILE A 90 15.43 -55.05 27.95
C ILE A 90 15.68 -56.29 28.83
N ILE A 91 14.99 -57.39 28.54
CA ILE A 91 15.14 -58.64 29.30
C ILE A 91 16.56 -59.20 29.14
N SER A 92 17.09 -59.20 27.92
CA SER A 92 18.46 -59.64 27.63
C SER A 92 19.48 -58.83 28.42
N GLU A 93 19.36 -57.50 28.42
CA GLU A 93 20.27 -56.59 29.11
C GLU A 93 20.20 -56.71 30.64
N GLN A 94 18.98 -56.81 31.19
CA GLN A 94 18.74 -56.85 32.63
C GLN A 94 19.10 -58.21 33.25
N LEU A 95 18.84 -59.31 32.55
CA LEU A 95 19.10 -60.66 33.04
C LEU A 95 20.45 -61.24 32.58
N ASP A 96 21.17 -60.56 31.68
CA ASP A 96 22.44 -61.03 31.14
C ASP A 96 22.30 -62.42 30.48
N ILE A 97 21.27 -62.55 29.63
CA ILE A 97 20.96 -63.75 28.84
C ILE A 97 20.87 -63.38 27.35
N SER A 98 21.18 -64.34 26.48
CA SER A 98 21.11 -64.20 25.03
C SER A 98 19.89 -64.93 24.47
N PHE A 99 19.24 -64.32 23.47
CA PHE A 99 18.14 -64.95 22.73
C PHE A 99 18.62 -65.31 21.33
N GLU A 100 18.49 -66.58 20.96
CA GLU A 100 18.83 -67.08 19.63
C GLU A 100 17.60 -67.06 18.73
N PRO A 101 17.52 -66.15 17.75
CA PRO A 101 16.30 -65.97 16.97
C PRO A 101 16.07 -67.11 15.97
N SER A 102 14.82 -67.54 15.86
CA SER A 102 14.29 -68.46 14.86
C SER A 102 13.04 -67.85 14.25
N PHE A 103 13.09 -67.56 12.94
CA PHE A 103 12.05 -66.83 12.25
C PHE A 103 11.01 -67.76 11.61
N PHE A 104 9.74 -67.40 11.73
CA PHE A 104 8.59 -68.14 11.21
C PHE A 104 7.67 -67.21 10.42
N SER A 105 7.08 -67.74 9.34
CA SER A 105 6.14 -67.02 8.48
C SER A 105 4.73 -66.88 9.07
N ASP A 106 4.35 -67.75 10.00
CA ASP A 106 3.00 -67.85 10.51
C ASP A 106 2.93 -68.42 11.94
N LEU A 107 1.85 -68.04 12.64
CA LEU A 107 1.55 -68.45 14.01
C LEU A 107 1.40 -69.97 14.17
N THR A 108 0.96 -70.70 13.13
CA THR A 108 0.70 -72.14 13.21
C THR A 108 2.02 -72.90 13.23
N THR A 109 2.95 -72.53 12.37
CA THR A 109 4.30 -73.08 12.31
C THR A 109 5.08 -72.77 13.58
N LEU A 110 5.06 -71.51 14.08
CA LEU A 110 5.67 -71.17 15.37
C LEU A 110 5.08 -72.00 16.50
N SER A 111 3.75 -72.09 16.57
CA SER A 111 3.05 -72.85 17.60
C SER A 111 3.37 -74.34 17.57
N LYS A 112 3.62 -74.92 16.39
CA LYS A 112 4.10 -76.31 16.26
C LYS A 112 5.53 -76.45 16.78
N ASN A 113 6.43 -75.56 16.39
CA ASN A 113 7.86 -75.67 16.75
C ASN A 113 8.12 -75.45 18.24
N ILE A 114 7.36 -74.58 18.92
CA ILE A 114 7.47 -74.43 20.38
C ILE A 114 6.94 -75.69 21.11
N ARG A 115 5.86 -76.32 20.62
CA ARG A 115 5.37 -77.59 21.20
C ARG A 115 6.31 -78.77 20.98
N GLU A 116 7.07 -78.75 19.90
CA GLU A 116 8.10 -79.75 19.58
C GLU A 116 9.45 -79.42 20.25
N ASN A 117 9.51 -78.44 21.16
CA ASN A 117 10.73 -77.98 21.85
C ASN A 117 11.88 -77.62 20.90
N ARG A 118 11.57 -77.14 19.68
CA ARG A 118 12.57 -76.59 18.74
C ARG A 118 12.94 -75.15 19.05
N VAL A 119 12.01 -74.42 19.65
CA VAL A 119 12.23 -73.11 20.27
C VAL A 119 11.72 -73.18 21.71
N ASP A 120 12.31 -72.37 22.58
CA ASP A 120 12.06 -72.38 24.02
C ASP A 120 11.06 -71.29 24.44
N LEU A 121 11.07 -70.16 23.72
CA LEU A 121 10.24 -68.99 23.97
C LEU A 121 9.64 -68.44 22.66
N ALA A 122 8.39 -67.99 22.71
CA ALA A 122 7.75 -67.22 21.64
C ALA A 122 7.24 -65.89 22.22
N SER A 123 7.65 -64.75 21.65
CA SER A 123 7.23 -63.42 22.15
C SER A 123 5.89 -62.94 21.62
N TYR A 124 5.35 -63.60 20.60
CA TYR A 124 4.02 -63.30 20.04
C TYR A 124 3.22 -64.60 19.89
N LEU A 125 2.58 -65.05 20.97
CA LEU A 125 1.70 -66.22 20.91
C LEU A 125 0.52 -66.08 21.88
N PRO A 126 -0.73 -65.98 21.41
CA PRO A 126 -1.89 -65.82 22.28
C PRO A 126 -2.25 -67.12 23.04
N PRO A 127 -2.82 -67.03 24.27
CA PRO A 127 -3.29 -68.18 25.03
C PRO A 127 -4.67 -68.71 24.56
N PRO A 128 -5.05 -69.99 24.79
CA PRO A 128 -4.22 -71.17 25.10
C PRO A 128 -4.15 -72.15 23.92
N ARG A 129 -2.93 -72.50 23.48
CA ARG A 129 -2.68 -73.60 22.53
C ARG A 129 -1.81 -74.68 23.19
N GLY A 130 -2.40 -75.49 24.07
CA GLY A 130 -1.79 -76.71 24.62
C GLY A 130 -1.02 -76.54 25.94
N LYS A 131 -0.07 -77.45 26.21
CA LYS A 131 0.78 -77.50 27.43
C LYS A 131 1.93 -76.48 27.39
N LEU A 132 1.62 -75.20 27.20
CA LEU A 132 2.60 -74.11 27.27
C LEU A 132 2.34 -73.28 28.53
N SER A 133 3.40 -72.70 29.09
CA SER A 133 3.27 -71.71 30.16
C SER A 133 3.34 -70.31 29.54
N TYR A 134 2.54 -69.38 30.04
CA TYR A 134 2.44 -68.02 29.49
C TYR A 134 2.79 -66.98 30.56
N SER A 135 3.38 -65.86 30.12
CA SER A 135 3.46 -64.66 30.94
C SER A 135 2.09 -64.01 31.11
N GLU A 136 2.00 -63.01 31.98
CA GLU A 136 0.90 -62.04 31.90
C GLU A 136 0.94 -61.31 30.55
N SER A 137 -0.21 -60.77 30.14
CA SER A 137 -0.35 -59.97 28.93
C SER A 137 0.55 -58.74 29.03
N VAL A 138 1.54 -58.65 28.15
CA VAL A 138 2.46 -57.50 28.12
C VAL A 138 1.80 -56.32 27.41
N ILE A 139 0.97 -56.63 26.42
CA ILE A 139 0.26 -55.66 25.59
C ILE A 139 -1.17 -56.19 25.40
N GLU A 140 -2.14 -55.42 25.87
CA GLU A 140 -3.56 -55.64 25.59
C GLU A 140 -3.93 -54.89 24.32
N MET A 141 -4.43 -55.59 23.30
CA MET A 141 -4.79 -54.96 22.02
C MET A 141 -6.30 -55.02 21.82
N PRO A 142 -7.01 -53.91 22.01
CA PRO A 142 -8.45 -53.86 21.82
C PRO A 142 -8.82 -54.15 20.36
N ILE A 143 -9.82 -55.01 20.15
CA ILE A 143 -10.44 -55.23 18.85
C ILE A 143 -11.62 -54.27 18.72
N ALA A 144 -11.74 -53.60 17.59
CA ALA A 144 -12.78 -52.63 17.32
C ALA A 144 -13.32 -52.76 15.88
N LEU A 145 -14.47 -52.14 15.63
CA LEU A 145 -15.09 -52.03 14.31
C LEU A 145 -14.71 -50.68 13.73
N PHE A 146 -14.13 -50.69 12.53
CA PHE A 146 -13.67 -49.50 11.83
C PHE A 146 -14.50 -49.24 10.58
N GLY A 147 -14.99 -48.01 10.44
CA GLY A 147 -15.70 -47.54 9.26
C GLY A 147 -15.07 -46.27 8.69
N ARG A 148 -15.67 -45.72 7.63
CA ARG A 148 -15.31 -44.40 7.10
C ARG A 148 -15.72 -43.30 8.08
N GLN A 149 -15.20 -42.08 7.88
CA GLN A 149 -15.49 -40.94 8.76
C GLN A 149 -16.99 -40.58 8.82
N ASP A 150 -17.69 -40.77 7.71
CA ASP A 150 -19.14 -40.54 7.54
C ASP A 150 -20.01 -41.73 7.97
N SER A 151 -19.41 -42.85 8.40
CA SER A 151 -20.15 -44.03 8.81
C SER A 151 -20.92 -43.80 10.11
N ALA A 152 -22.15 -44.35 10.15
CA ALA A 152 -22.99 -44.37 11.33
C ALA A 152 -22.31 -45.15 12.48
N LEU A 153 -22.63 -44.77 13.72
CA LEU A 153 -22.20 -45.54 14.89
C LEU A 153 -22.99 -46.84 14.96
N ILE A 154 -22.29 -47.91 15.34
CA ILE A 154 -22.83 -49.25 15.48
C ILE A 154 -22.80 -49.61 16.97
N VAL A 155 -23.89 -50.16 17.50
CA VAL A 155 -23.97 -50.55 18.92
C VAL A 155 -23.62 -52.02 19.04
N GLY A 156 -22.32 -52.32 19.16
CA GLY A 156 -21.81 -53.67 19.30
C GLY A 156 -21.80 -54.50 18.01
N ILE A 157 -21.06 -55.61 18.04
CA ILE A 157 -20.93 -56.55 16.89
C ILE A 157 -22.28 -57.17 16.53
N GLU A 158 -23.13 -57.40 17.53
CA GLU A 158 -24.45 -58.02 17.41
C GLU A 158 -25.45 -57.22 16.55
N SER A 159 -25.18 -55.93 16.34
CA SER A 159 -26.06 -55.07 15.54
C SER A 159 -25.73 -55.06 14.05
N ILE A 160 -24.63 -55.73 13.63
CA ILE A 160 -24.29 -55.93 12.22
C ILE A 160 -25.37 -56.82 11.57
N ARG A 161 -25.95 -56.34 10.47
CA ARG A 161 -26.96 -57.06 9.68
C ARG A 161 -26.58 -57.13 8.22
N ASP A 162 -26.55 -55.96 7.57
CA ASP A 162 -26.38 -55.82 6.13
C ASP A 162 -25.04 -55.20 5.74
N GLU A 163 -24.23 -54.79 6.73
CA GLU A 163 -22.94 -54.18 6.51
C GLU A 163 -21.94 -55.19 5.94
N ARG A 164 -21.18 -54.75 4.94
CA ARG A 164 -20.11 -55.57 4.35
C ARG A 164 -18.91 -55.57 5.28
N VAL A 165 -18.74 -56.66 6.02
CA VAL A 165 -17.64 -56.84 6.96
C VAL A 165 -16.43 -57.44 6.26
N VAL A 166 -15.25 -56.87 6.49
CA VAL A 166 -13.96 -57.42 6.07
C VAL A 166 -13.09 -57.71 7.29
N ILE A 167 -12.32 -58.80 7.23
CA ILE A 167 -11.34 -59.20 8.26
C ILE A 167 -10.05 -59.73 7.63
N GLU A 168 -8.94 -59.60 8.33
CA GLU A 168 -7.67 -60.26 7.97
C GLU A 168 -7.72 -61.75 8.31
N LYS A 169 -7.09 -62.61 7.50
CA LYS A 169 -6.97 -64.05 7.75
C LYS A 169 -5.51 -64.52 7.80
N PRO A 170 -5.12 -65.37 8.77
CA PRO A 170 -5.87 -65.76 9.97
C PRO A 170 -5.82 -64.66 11.06
N SER A 171 -6.93 -64.40 11.73
CA SER A 171 -6.97 -63.40 12.82
C SER A 171 -7.81 -63.84 14.01
N LYS A 172 -7.67 -63.14 15.13
CA LYS A 172 -8.55 -63.33 16.29
C LYS A 172 -9.99 -62.93 16.00
N ALA A 173 -10.19 -61.93 15.15
CA ALA A 173 -11.52 -61.54 14.69
C ALA A 173 -12.23 -62.70 13.98
N GLU A 174 -11.52 -63.47 13.13
CA GLU A 174 -12.06 -64.68 12.50
C GLU A 174 -12.56 -65.69 13.52
N GLN A 175 -11.78 -65.95 14.59
CA GLN A 175 -12.15 -66.89 15.65
C GLN A 175 -13.40 -66.41 16.42
N ILE A 176 -13.44 -65.13 16.79
CA ILE A 176 -14.55 -64.53 17.53
C ILE A 176 -15.84 -64.61 16.71
N LEU A 177 -15.79 -64.19 15.43
CA LEU A 177 -16.96 -64.19 14.56
C LEU A 177 -17.42 -65.62 14.29
N SER A 178 -16.52 -66.56 14.02
CA SER A 178 -16.90 -67.95 13.78
C SER A 178 -17.51 -68.63 15.01
N GLN A 179 -17.05 -68.27 16.21
CA GLN A 179 -17.51 -68.90 17.46
C GLN A 179 -18.79 -68.26 18.02
N PHE A 180 -18.90 -66.93 17.98
CA PHE A 180 -19.97 -66.20 18.66
C PHE A 180 -20.95 -65.51 17.71
N TYR A 181 -20.56 -65.23 16.46
CA TYR A 181 -21.38 -64.51 15.48
C TYR A 181 -21.36 -65.14 14.07
N PRO A 182 -21.61 -66.46 13.94
CA PRO A 182 -21.47 -67.19 12.67
C PRO A 182 -22.44 -66.70 11.57
N GLN A 183 -23.46 -65.93 11.93
CA GLN A 183 -24.42 -65.30 11.02
C GLN A 183 -23.85 -64.12 10.23
N ILE A 184 -22.74 -63.51 10.68
CA ILE A 184 -22.15 -62.34 10.02
C ILE A 184 -21.33 -62.81 8.82
N ALA A 185 -21.76 -62.43 7.61
CA ALA A 185 -21.01 -62.70 6.40
C ALA A 185 -19.75 -61.81 6.34
N VAL A 186 -18.58 -62.42 6.12
CA VAL A 186 -17.29 -61.72 6.08
C VAL A 186 -16.57 -61.95 4.75
N SER A 187 -15.92 -60.90 4.27
CA SER A 187 -14.90 -60.97 3.23
C SER A 187 -13.51 -61.00 3.86
N TYR A 188 -12.55 -61.62 3.18
CA TYR A 188 -11.20 -61.81 3.70
C TYR A 188 -10.17 -60.97 2.95
N VAL A 189 -9.16 -60.51 3.69
CA VAL A 189 -7.94 -59.87 3.16
C VAL A 189 -6.70 -60.51 3.77
N ASP A 190 -5.56 -60.36 3.10
CA ASP A 190 -4.29 -60.94 3.53
C ASP A 190 -3.48 -60.02 4.46
N THR A 191 -3.81 -58.73 4.49
CA THR A 191 -3.08 -57.74 5.30
C THR A 191 -4.01 -56.67 5.89
N PRO A 192 -3.64 -56.04 7.03
CA PRO A 192 -4.40 -54.92 7.59
C PRO A 192 -4.54 -53.75 6.61
N ALA A 193 -3.50 -53.49 5.83
CA ALA A 193 -3.49 -52.43 4.82
C ALA A 193 -4.60 -52.61 3.77
N GLN A 194 -4.80 -53.83 3.28
CA GLN A 194 -5.88 -54.16 2.35
C GLN A 194 -7.26 -53.98 3.01
N GLY A 195 -7.41 -54.35 4.28
CA GLY A 195 -8.65 -54.14 5.03
C GLY A 195 -9.02 -52.66 5.17
N ILE A 196 -8.03 -51.81 5.49
CA ILE A 196 -8.21 -50.35 5.55
C ILE A 196 -8.61 -49.81 4.18
N GLN A 197 -7.89 -50.20 3.12
CA GLN A 197 -8.19 -49.76 1.75
C GLN A 197 -9.57 -50.21 1.27
N ALA A 198 -10.03 -51.41 1.64
CA ALA A 198 -11.35 -51.91 1.28
C ALA A 198 -12.47 -51.02 1.85
N VAL A 199 -12.32 -50.56 3.10
CA VAL A 199 -13.30 -49.64 3.73
C VAL A 199 -13.25 -48.25 3.10
N LEU A 200 -12.05 -47.72 2.86
CA LEU A 200 -11.87 -46.40 2.23
C LEU A 200 -12.40 -46.38 0.78
N ALA A 201 -12.21 -47.46 0.03
CA ALA A 201 -12.69 -47.59 -1.34
C ALA A 201 -14.19 -47.86 -1.44
N GLY A 202 -14.88 -48.11 -0.32
CA GLY A 202 -16.31 -48.44 -0.33
C GLY A 202 -16.62 -49.88 -0.73
N ASN A 203 -15.61 -50.77 -0.77
CA ASN A 203 -15.79 -52.20 -1.03
C ASN A 203 -16.26 -52.96 0.22
N ALA A 204 -15.93 -52.43 1.40
CA ALA A 204 -16.43 -52.87 2.69
C ALA A 204 -16.98 -51.66 3.47
N ASP A 205 -17.85 -51.93 4.44
CA ASP A 205 -18.42 -50.92 5.34
C ASP A 205 -17.73 -50.97 6.71
N ILE A 206 -17.34 -52.18 7.15
CA ILE A 206 -16.71 -52.41 8.45
C ILE A 206 -15.45 -53.24 8.27
N PHE A 207 -14.34 -52.78 8.83
CA PHE A 207 -13.15 -53.59 9.07
C PHE A 207 -13.04 -53.92 10.55
N ILE A 208 -12.98 -55.21 10.91
CA ILE A 208 -12.83 -55.64 12.30
C ILE A 208 -11.37 -56.01 12.54
N HIS A 209 -10.70 -55.25 13.40
CA HIS A 209 -9.27 -55.44 13.65
C HIS A 209 -8.84 -54.90 15.02
N ASN A 210 -7.59 -55.17 15.41
CA ASN A 210 -7.00 -54.48 16.56
C ASN A 210 -6.67 -53.01 16.21
N VAL A 211 -6.86 -52.13 17.19
CA VAL A 211 -6.71 -50.67 17.03
C VAL A 211 -5.29 -50.28 16.61
N PHE A 212 -4.27 -50.93 17.17
CA PHE A 212 -2.88 -50.52 16.98
C PHE A 212 -2.37 -50.79 15.57
N SER A 213 -2.72 -51.93 14.96
CA SER A 213 -2.39 -52.20 13.56
C SER A 213 -3.09 -51.22 12.62
N VAL A 214 -4.36 -50.88 12.88
CA VAL A 214 -5.11 -49.93 12.04
C VAL A 214 -4.44 -48.56 12.09
N GLU A 215 -4.10 -48.07 13.28
CA GLU A 215 -3.43 -46.78 13.46
C GLU A 215 -2.03 -46.78 12.78
N TYR A 216 -1.24 -47.83 13.01
CA TYR A 216 0.07 -47.99 12.40
C TYR A 216 0.03 -47.95 10.88
N TYR A 217 -0.80 -48.78 10.24
CA TYR A 217 -0.84 -48.86 8.78
C TYR A 217 -1.46 -47.62 8.14
N THR A 218 -2.45 -47.00 8.79
CA THR A 218 -3.01 -45.71 8.36
C THR A 218 -1.91 -44.66 8.28
N ARG A 219 -1.11 -44.51 9.35
CA ARG A 219 -0.01 -43.54 9.40
C ARG A 219 1.12 -43.88 8.45
N LYS A 220 1.60 -45.11 8.50
CA LYS A 220 2.73 -45.59 7.68
C LYS A 220 2.48 -45.38 6.19
N LEU A 221 1.26 -45.60 5.73
CA LEU A 221 0.88 -45.47 4.32
C LEU A 221 0.34 -44.08 3.97
N GLY A 222 0.20 -43.18 4.95
CA GLY A 222 -0.39 -41.85 4.74
C GLY A 222 -1.86 -41.90 4.28
N LEU A 223 -2.60 -42.92 4.71
CA LEU A 223 -4.01 -43.10 4.39
C LEU A 223 -4.88 -42.22 5.31
N PRO A 224 -6.09 -41.80 4.87
CA PRO A 224 -7.06 -41.19 5.76
C PRO A 224 -7.43 -42.12 6.93
N SER A 225 -7.54 -41.56 8.13
CA SER A 225 -7.92 -42.33 9.32
C SER A 225 -9.32 -42.91 9.19
N LEU A 226 -9.46 -44.18 9.60
CA LEU A 226 -10.76 -44.80 9.82
C LEU A 226 -11.34 -44.36 11.16
N LYS A 227 -12.66 -44.29 11.23
CA LYS A 227 -13.41 -44.00 12.46
C LYS A 227 -13.72 -45.32 13.17
N THR A 228 -13.48 -45.37 14.48
CA THR A 228 -14.02 -46.44 15.31
C THR A 228 -15.54 -46.30 15.41
N VAL A 229 -16.28 -47.15 14.71
CA VAL A 229 -17.76 -47.13 14.70
C VAL A 229 -18.35 -47.89 15.87
N SER A 230 -17.60 -48.85 16.44
CA SER A 230 -17.94 -49.54 17.68
C SER A 230 -16.71 -50.11 18.38
N ASN A 231 -16.77 -50.15 19.71
CA ASN A 231 -15.79 -50.87 20.53
C ASN A 231 -16.32 -52.28 20.81
N THR A 232 -15.42 -53.24 20.99
CA THR A 232 -15.79 -54.62 21.36
C THR A 232 -15.19 -54.96 22.73
N PRO A 233 -15.79 -55.91 23.47
CA PRO A 233 -15.19 -56.41 24.72
C PRO A 233 -14.00 -57.35 24.46
N TYR A 234 -13.63 -57.60 23.20
CA TYR A 234 -12.61 -58.55 22.85
C TYR A 234 -11.25 -57.87 22.69
N THR A 235 -10.21 -58.53 23.19
CA THR A 235 -8.82 -58.14 23.01
C THR A 235 -8.03 -59.25 22.32
N PHE A 236 -6.92 -58.88 21.70
CA PHE A 236 -5.88 -59.81 21.30
C PHE A 236 -4.63 -59.53 22.13
N ASP A 237 -4.50 -60.27 23.23
CA ASP A 237 -3.42 -60.03 24.16
C ASP A 237 -2.14 -60.70 23.68
N ILE A 238 -1.05 -59.93 23.70
CA ILE A 238 0.29 -60.44 23.43
C ILE A 238 0.88 -60.91 24.75
N ALA A 239 1.12 -62.22 24.83
CA ALA A 239 1.82 -62.86 25.93
C ALA A 239 3.03 -63.63 25.39
N PHE A 240 4.02 -63.79 26.27
CA PHE A 240 5.21 -64.58 25.99
C PHE A 240 4.92 -66.01 26.40
N ALA A 241 5.02 -66.93 25.45
CA ALA A 241 4.84 -68.35 25.70
C ALA A 241 6.20 -69.03 25.86
N VAL A 242 6.30 -69.93 26.83
CA VAL A 242 7.49 -70.75 27.04
C VAL A 242 7.12 -72.22 27.08
N THR A 243 8.10 -73.06 26.75
CA THR A 243 8.02 -74.50 26.96
C THR A 243 7.89 -74.81 28.45
N GLU A 244 7.37 -76.00 28.75
CA GLU A 244 7.22 -76.49 30.13
C GLU A 244 8.55 -76.44 30.91
N ASP A 245 9.66 -76.77 30.25
CA ASP A 245 11.01 -76.78 30.83
C ASP A 245 11.48 -75.37 31.21
N LEU A 246 11.01 -74.35 30.49
CA LEU A 246 11.29 -72.94 30.77
C LEU A 246 10.25 -72.28 31.67
N ARG A 247 9.30 -73.02 32.25
CA ARG A 247 8.32 -72.46 33.21
C ARG A 247 8.97 -71.60 34.32
N PRO A 248 10.13 -71.95 34.92
CA PRO A 248 10.77 -71.11 35.93
C PRO A 248 11.17 -69.71 35.43
N PHE A 249 11.23 -69.49 34.11
CA PHE A 249 11.50 -68.19 33.51
C PHE A 249 10.33 -67.21 33.66
N ILE A 250 9.08 -67.67 33.70
CA ILE A 250 7.90 -66.80 33.79
C ILE A 250 7.93 -65.84 34.99
N PRO A 251 8.18 -66.28 36.24
CA PRO A 251 8.27 -65.35 37.37
C PRO A 251 9.46 -64.38 37.25
N ILE A 252 10.57 -64.80 36.64
CA ILE A 252 11.75 -63.94 36.41
C ILE A 252 11.40 -62.85 35.39
N PHE A 253 10.78 -63.25 34.28
CA PHE A 253 10.25 -62.36 33.25
C PHE A 253 9.26 -61.36 33.87
N GLN A 254 8.34 -61.83 34.71
CA GLN A 254 7.34 -60.96 35.35
C GLN A 254 8.00 -59.90 36.23
N LYS A 255 9.07 -60.23 36.96
CA LYS A 255 9.82 -59.25 37.75
C LYS A 255 10.42 -58.15 36.88
N VAL A 256 11.04 -58.51 35.76
CA VAL A 256 11.60 -57.56 34.77
C VAL A 256 10.50 -56.63 34.26
N ILE A 257 9.39 -57.19 33.77
CA ILE A 257 8.29 -56.40 33.21
C ILE A 257 7.64 -55.52 34.27
N SER A 258 7.45 -56.03 35.50
CA SER A 258 6.89 -55.26 36.62
C SER A 258 7.78 -54.10 37.06
N GLY A 259 9.09 -54.18 36.83
CA GLY A 259 10.04 -53.10 37.07
C GLY A 259 9.91 -51.94 36.08
N LEU A 260 9.37 -52.18 34.88
CA LEU A 260 9.16 -51.13 33.89
C LEU A 260 8.05 -50.17 34.33
N SER A 261 8.41 -48.90 34.48
CA SER A 261 7.47 -47.83 34.79
C SER A 261 6.42 -47.68 33.69
N LYS A 262 5.27 -47.10 34.06
CA LYS A 262 4.21 -46.78 33.09
C LYS A 262 4.72 -45.91 31.94
N ARG A 263 5.68 -45.02 32.21
CA ARG A 263 6.30 -44.13 31.21
C ARG A 263 7.15 -44.91 30.21
N GLU A 264 7.99 -45.84 30.66
CA GLU A 264 8.83 -46.66 29.76
C GLU A 264 7.99 -47.54 28.86
N ARG A 265 6.95 -48.18 29.40
CA ARG A 265 5.99 -48.97 28.60
C ARG A 265 5.32 -48.11 27.52
N GLN A 266 4.94 -46.88 27.87
CA GLN A 266 4.36 -45.93 26.92
C GLN A 266 5.37 -45.49 25.83
N LEU A 267 6.64 -45.25 26.19
CA LEU A 267 7.68 -44.89 25.23
C LEU A 267 7.95 -45.99 24.20
N ILE A 268 8.00 -47.26 24.65
CA ILE A 268 8.12 -48.42 23.76
C ILE A 268 6.91 -48.46 22.82
N PHE A 269 5.70 -48.29 23.35
CA PHE A 269 4.49 -48.28 22.54
C PHE A 269 4.50 -47.17 21.47
N ASP A 270 4.78 -45.92 21.86
CA ASP A 270 4.75 -44.77 20.97
C ASP A 270 5.79 -44.86 19.85
N LYS A 271 6.98 -45.40 20.16
CA LYS A 271 8.05 -45.64 19.17
C LYS A 271 7.59 -46.50 17.99
N TRP A 272 6.75 -47.51 18.25
CA TRP A 272 6.36 -48.50 17.24
C TRP A 272 4.99 -48.25 16.61
N VAL A 273 4.04 -47.70 17.37
CA VAL A 273 2.66 -47.49 16.90
C VAL A 273 2.43 -46.07 16.40
N ASN A 274 3.01 -45.08 17.07
CA ASN A 274 2.74 -43.66 16.86
C ASN A 274 3.84 -43.03 15.98
N ILE A 275 4.19 -43.70 14.88
CA ILE A 275 5.27 -43.24 13.98
C ILE A 275 4.93 -41.85 13.47
N GLU A 276 5.70 -40.85 13.90
CA GLU A 276 5.71 -39.55 13.24
C GLU A 276 6.24 -39.77 11.83
N VAL A 277 5.37 -39.57 10.84
CA VAL A 277 5.77 -39.54 9.43
C VAL A 277 6.61 -38.27 9.23
N THR A 278 7.86 -38.33 9.67
CA THR A 278 8.87 -37.35 9.31
C THR A 278 9.14 -37.58 7.84
N ARG A 279 8.40 -36.87 6.97
CA ARG A 279 8.76 -36.78 5.55
C ARG A 279 10.21 -36.29 5.52
N LYS A 280 11.14 -37.18 5.21
CA LYS A 280 12.54 -36.81 4.96
C LYS A 280 12.51 -35.83 3.79
N LEU A 281 12.64 -34.54 4.10
CA LEU A 281 12.74 -33.50 3.10
C LEU A 281 13.95 -33.83 2.24
N ASP A 282 13.74 -34.00 0.94
CA ASP A 282 14.84 -34.23 -0.02
C ASP A 282 15.61 -32.91 -0.16
N LEU A 283 16.56 -32.70 0.76
CA LEU A 283 17.40 -31.51 0.87
C LEU A 283 18.11 -31.19 -0.46
N LYS A 284 18.40 -32.20 -1.29
CA LYS A 284 19.00 -31.99 -2.62
C LYS A 284 18.03 -31.30 -3.57
N ARG A 285 16.76 -31.73 -3.61
CA ARG A 285 15.72 -31.09 -4.44
C ARG A 285 15.41 -29.68 -3.94
N ILE A 286 15.33 -29.50 -2.63
CA ILE A 286 15.08 -28.18 -2.02
C ILE A 286 16.23 -27.23 -2.36
N GLY A 287 17.48 -27.67 -2.22
CA GLY A 287 18.66 -26.89 -2.60
C GLY A 287 18.67 -26.50 -4.07
N LEU A 288 18.28 -27.40 -4.98
CA LEU A 288 18.18 -27.12 -6.42
C LEU A 288 17.17 -26.00 -6.72
N TRP A 289 15.96 -26.08 -6.15
CA TRP A 289 14.92 -25.06 -6.36
C TRP A 289 15.25 -23.73 -5.69
N ALA A 290 15.86 -23.77 -4.50
CA ALA A 290 16.36 -22.57 -3.84
C ALA A 290 17.44 -21.86 -4.67
N GLY A 291 18.37 -22.61 -5.27
CA GLY A 291 19.37 -22.07 -6.18
C GLY A 291 18.76 -21.46 -7.45
N ALA A 292 17.78 -22.13 -8.06
CA ALA A 292 17.06 -21.61 -9.23
C ALA A 292 16.30 -20.31 -8.91
N ALA A 293 15.64 -20.23 -7.76
CA ALA A 293 14.95 -19.03 -7.30
C ALA A 293 15.94 -17.87 -7.07
N LEU A 294 17.10 -18.15 -6.46
CA LEU A 294 18.15 -17.14 -6.23
C LEU A 294 18.67 -16.56 -7.55
N LEU A 295 18.90 -17.42 -8.56
CA LEU A 295 19.34 -16.98 -9.89
C LEU A 295 18.29 -16.11 -10.60
N LEU A 296 17.00 -16.46 -10.46
CA LEU A 296 15.91 -15.67 -11.02
C LEU A 296 15.85 -14.28 -10.36
N VAL A 297 15.93 -14.22 -9.03
CA VAL A 297 15.97 -12.94 -8.29
C VAL A 297 17.18 -12.10 -8.72
N LEU A 298 18.36 -12.71 -8.85
CA LEU A 298 19.56 -12.01 -9.30
C LEU A 298 19.42 -11.46 -10.73
N SER A 299 18.79 -12.22 -11.64
CA SER A 299 18.54 -11.79 -13.02
C SER A 299 17.57 -10.59 -13.08
N VAL A 300 16.47 -10.65 -12.30
CA VAL A 300 15.51 -9.53 -12.17
C VAL A 300 16.19 -8.30 -11.57
N PHE A 301 17.04 -8.48 -10.57
CA PHE A 301 17.78 -7.38 -9.96
C PHE A 301 18.73 -6.70 -10.96
N LEU A 302 19.49 -7.49 -11.72
CA LEU A 302 20.41 -6.97 -12.75
C LEU A 302 19.68 -6.24 -13.88
N THR A 303 18.50 -6.73 -14.29
CA THR A 303 17.67 -6.06 -15.30
C THR A 303 17.12 -4.73 -14.79
N ILE A 304 16.67 -4.65 -13.52
CA ILE A 304 16.26 -3.39 -12.89
C ILE A 304 17.43 -2.39 -12.84
N LEU A 305 18.63 -2.83 -12.44
CA LEU A 305 19.81 -1.96 -12.41
C LEU A 305 20.14 -1.41 -13.80
N ARG A 306 20.11 -2.26 -14.84
CA ARG A 306 20.29 -1.81 -16.23
C ARG A 306 19.22 -0.82 -16.66
N TRP A 307 17.96 -1.09 -16.35
CA TRP A 307 16.85 -0.19 -16.69
C TRP A 307 17.00 1.17 -16.01
N ASN A 308 17.34 1.19 -14.72
CA ASN A 308 17.55 2.43 -13.97
C ASN A 308 18.68 3.27 -14.57
N LYS A 309 19.78 2.65 -15.00
CA LYS A 309 20.88 3.37 -15.66
C LYS A 309 20.42 4.01 -16.98
N ILE A 310 19.75 3.24 -17.84
CA ILE A 310 19.22 3.73 -19.12
C ILE A 310 18.20 4.85 -18.90
N LEU A 311 17.35 4.71 -17.88
CA LEU A 311 16.34 5.70 -17.53
C LEU A 311 17.00 7.01 -17.07
N GLN A 312 18.04 6.94 -16.24
CA GLN A 312 18.81 8.11 -15.81
C GLN A 312 19.45 8.84 -16.99
N GLU A 313 20.08 8.11 -17.91
CA GLU A 313 20.66 8.71 -19.12
C GLU A 313 19.59 9.39 -19.99
N ARG A 314 18.43 8.76 -20.17
CA ARG A 314 17.32 9.32 -20.95
C ARG A 314 16.71 10.55 -20.29
N VAL A 315 16.56 10.54 -18.97
CA VAL A 315 16.06 11.69 -18.20
C VAL A 315 17.05 12.84 -18.31
N ALA A 316 18.35 12.60 -18.09
CA ALA A 316 19.37 13.65 -18.21
C ALA A 316 19.37 14.30 -19.60
N TYR A 317 19.28 13.49 -20.65
CA TYR A 317 19.19 13.99 -22.03
C TYR A 317 17.94 14.87 -22.26
N ARG A 318 16.76 14.41 -21.83
CA ARG A 318 15.50 15.17 -21.99
C ARG A 318 15.48 16.45 -21.16
N THR A 319 16.04 16.44 -19.95
CA THR A 319 16.15 17.65 -19.12
C THR A 319 17.01 18.70 -19.82
N GLN A 320 18.13 18.29 -20.43
CA GLN A 320 18.99 19.20 -21.19
C GLN A 320 18.29 19.77 -22.44
N GLU A 321 17.53 18.94 -23.16
CA GLU A 321 16.72 19.37 -24.31
C GLU A 321 15.63 20.37 -23.90
N LEU A 322 14.94 20.10 -22.79
CA LEU A 322 13.93 21.00 -22.23
C LEU A 322 14.51 22.33 -21.76
N GLU A 323 15.69 22.31 -21.11
CA GLU A 323 16.38 23.53 -20.71
C GLU A 323 16.78 24.39 -21.92
N LEU A 324 17.27 23.76 -22.99
CA LEU A 324 17.62 24.46 -24.23
C LEU A 324 16.37 25.08 -24.89
N SER A 325 15.29 24.31 -25.01
CA SER A 325 14.02 24.80 -25.54
C SER A 325 13.44 25.94 -24.69
N SER A 326 13.47 25.81 -23.36
CA SER A 326 13.03 26.86 -22.43
C SER A 326 13.88 28.13 -22.57
N LYS A 327 15.21 28.01 -22.72
CA LYS A 327 16.09 29.16 -23.00
C LYS A 327 15.74 29.83 -24.32
N ASN A 328 15.48 29.06 -25.37
CA ASN A 328 15.09 29.59 -26.68
C ASN A 328 13.75 30.32 -26.61
N LEU A 329 12.75 29.75 -25.95
CA LEU A 329 11.45 30.39 -25.73
C LEU A 329 11.58 31.69 -24.92
N ARG A 330 12.36 31.68 -23.83
CA ARG A 330 12.61 32.89 -23.03
C ARG A 330 13.36 33.96 -23.82
N SER A 331 14.33 33.58 -24.66
CA SER A 331 15.05 34.52 -25.52
C SER A 331 14.13 35.13 -26.56
N LEU A 332 13.27 34.32 -27.19
CA LEU A 332 12.29 34.79 -28.16
C LEU A 332 11.26 35.71 -27.50
N ALA A 333 10.73 35.34 -26.33
CA ALA A 333 9.80 36.17 -25.57
C ALA A 333 10.42 37.53 -25.21
N ARG A 334 11.66 37.54 -24.70
CA ARG A 334 12.39 38.80 -24.42
C ARG A 334 12.58 39.65 -25.67
N HIS A 335 12.91 39.03 -26.80
CA HIS A 335 13.08 39.75 -28.05
C HIS A 335 11.73 40.34 -28.52
N MET A 336 10.63 39.61 -28.40
CA MET A 336 9.30 40.12 -28.72
C MET A 336 8.87 41.25 -27.79
N ASP A 337 9.13 41.16 -26.49
CA ASP A 337 8.82 42.21 -25.52
C ASP A 337 9.65 43.46 -25.77
N GLN A 338 10.94 43.31 -26.06
CA GLN A 338 11.82 44.42 -26.39
C GLN A 338 11.40 45.10 -27.70
N VAL A 339 11.12 44.33 -28.75
CA VAL A 339 10.61 44.89 -30.02
C VAL A 339 9.26 45.58 -29.80
N ARG A 340 8.37 45.01 -28.99
CA ARG A 340 7.08 45.65 -28.64
C ARG A 340 7.26 46.96 -27.88
N GLU A 341 8.14 47.01 -26.89
CA GLU A 341 8.38 48.23 -26.11
C GLU A 341 9.11 49.30 -26.93
N GLU A 342 10.06 48.90 -27.78
CA GLU A 342 10.71 49.81 -28.73
C GLU A 342 9.72 50.38 -29.75
N GLU A 343 8.85 49.53 -30.33
CA GLU A 343 7.78 49.97 -31.23
C GLU A 343 6.79 50.88 -30.52
N LYS A 344 6.31 50.54 -29.31
CA LYS A 344 5.42 51.43 -28.54
C LYS A 344 6.08 52.77 -28.23
N ALA A 345 7.35 52.79 -27.82
CA ALA A 345 8.07 54.02 -27.50
C ALA A 345 8.37 54.85 -28.76
N LYS A 346 8.57 54.21 -29.91
CA LYS A 346 8.69 54.88 -31.21
C LYS A 346 7.35 55.46 -31.65
N LEU A 347 6.28 54.66 -31.60
CA LEU A 347 4.92 55.07 -31.93
C LEU A 347 4.47 56.24 -31.04
N ALA A 348 4.73 56.18 -29.73
CA ALA A 348 4.40 57.26 -28.81
C ALA A 348 5.15 58.56 -29.12
N ARG A 349 6.43 58.49 -29.51
CA ARG A 349 7.21 59.65 -29.96
C ARG A 349 6.70 60.21 -31.29
N GLU A 350 6.49 59.35 -32.27
CA GLU A 350 6.03 59.74 -33.60
C GLU A 350 4.60 60.33 -33.55
N ILE A 351 3.72 59.74 -32.74
CA ILE A 351 2.40 60.30 -32.42
C ILE A 351 2.54 61.64 -31.69
N HIS A 352 3.44 61.77 -30.71
CA HIS A 352 3.64 63.02 -29.98
C HIS A 352 4.13 64.15 -30.90
N ASP A 353 5.08 63.86 -31.77
CA ASP A 353 5.68 64.83 -32.68
C ASP A 353 4.68 65.24 -33.76
N GLU A 354 4.10 64.28 -34.50
CA GLU A 354 3.18 64.58 -35.62
C GLU A 354 1.84 65.16 -35.16
N LEU A 355 1.16 64.54 -34.18
CA LEU A 355 -0.14 65.04 -33.72
C LEU A 355 0.04 66.31 -32.88
N GLY A 356 1.08 66.39 -32.06
CA GLY A 356 1.38 67.58 -31.27
C GLY A 356 1.60 68.81 -32.15
N HIS A 357 2.46 68.70 -33.17
CA HIS A 357 2.71 69.79 -34.10
C HIS A 357 1.48 70.14 -34.96
N THR A 358 0.74 69.15 -35.42
CA THR A 358 -0.47 69.38 -36.25
C THR A 358 -1.58 70.06 -35.43
N LEU A 359 -1.80 69.65 -34.18
CA LEU A 359 -2.81 70.27 -33.32
C LEU A 359 -2.42 71.70 -32.91
N ILE A 360 -1.14 71.96 -32.64
CA ILE A 360 -0.64 73.32 -32.34
C ILE A 360 -0.79 74.22 -33.56
N SER A 361 -0.36 73.77 -34.73
CA SER A 361 -0.46 74.54 -35.97
C SER A 361 -1.92 74.82 -36.34
N LEU A 362 -2.81 73.84 -36.20
CA LEU A 362 -4.25 74.01 -36.45
C LEU A 362 -4.89 74.98 -35.44
N THR A 363 -4.53 74.89 -34.16
CA THR A 363 -4.99 75.83 -33.13
C THR A 363 -4.51 77.25 -33.41
N MET A 364 -3.27 77.42 -33.87
CA MET A 364 -2.71 78.72 -34.27
C MET A 364 -3.38 79.26 -35.53
N ALA A 365 -3.66 78.42 -36.52
CA ALA A 365 -4.38 78.79 -37.74
C ALA A 365 -5.81 79.23 -37.43
N VAL A 366 -6.53 78.51 -36.56
CA VAL A 366 -7.88 78.89 -36.10
C VAL A 366 -7.85 80.20 -35.31
N ARG A 367 -6.85 80.42 -34.44
CA ARG A 367 -6.67 81.72 -33.74
C ARG A 367 -6.39 82.86 -34.72
N ARG A 368 -5.55 82.66 -35.74
CA ARG A 368 -5.25 83.66 -36.78
C ARG A 368 -6.46 83.94 -37.66
N LEU A 369 -7.24 82.92 -38.02
CA LEU A 369 -8.50 83.09 -38.76
C LEU A 369 -9.49 83.90 -37.94
N LYS A 370 -9.65 83.62 -36.64
CA LYS A 370 -10.50 84.41 -35.74
C LYS A 370 -10.03 85.87 -35.68
N SER A 371 -8.73 86.13 -35.51
CA SER A 371 -8.21 87.51 -35.41
C SER A 371 -8.30 88.28 -36.73
N THR A 372 -8.08 87.64 -37.89
CA THR A 372 -8.19 88.27 -39.21
C THR A 372 -9.65 88.50 -39.59
N ALA A 373 -10.55 87.55 -39.31
CA ALA A 373 -11.99 87.74 -39.52
C ALA A 373 -12.54 88.88 -38.64
N LEU A 374 -12.09 89.00 -37.39
CA LEU A 374 -12.46 90.11 -36.49
C LEU A 374 -11.86 91.46 -36.96
N LYS A 375 -10.65 91.48 -37.52
CA LYS A 375 -10.03 92.70 -38.08
C LYS A 375 -10.72 93.20 -39.35
N ASN A 376 -11.06 92.31 -40.29
CA ASN A 376 -11.70 92.68 -41.55
C ASN A 376 -13.14 93.17 -41.40
N PHE A 377 -13.83 92.84 -40.31
CA PHE A 377 -15.13 93.44 -39.98
C PHE A 377 -15.02 94.81 -39.29
N SER A 378 -13.82 95.25 -38.92
CA SER A 378 -13.59 96.46 -38.11
C SER A 378 -13.02 97.66 -38.87
N GLN A 379 -12.78 97.57 -40.19
CA GLN A 379 -12.30 98.72 -41.00
C GLN A 379 -12.84 98.72 -42.44
N PRO A 380 -13.38 99.86 -42.94
CA PRO A 380 -13.43 100.20 -44.36
C PRO A 380 -12.36 101.27 -44.71
N GLU A 381 -11.41 100.91 -45.58
CA GLU A 381 -10.52 101.82 -46.33
C GLU A 381 -11.25 102.35 -47.59
N VAL A 382 -11.06 103.62 -47.98
CA VAL A 382 -10.67 104.07 -49.35
C VAL A 382 -10.20 105.54 -49.31
N SER A 383 -9.02 105.86 -49.88
CA SER A 383 -8.65 107.22 -50.31
C SER A 383 -8.08 107.27 -51.75
N SER A 384 -8.66 108.18 -52.54
CA SER A 384 -8.17 108.95 -53.71
C SER A 384 -7.74 108.26 -55.02
N PHE A 385 -8.53 108.49 -56.07
CA PHE A 385 -8.04 108.80 -57.42
C PHE A 385 -8.95 109.88 -58.04
N ALA A 386 -8.36 110.89 -58.69
CA ALA A 386 -9.03 112.11 -59.16
C ALA A 386 -9.40 112.08 -60.65
N THR A 387 -10.33 112.98 -61.01
CA THR A 387 -10.69 113.55 -62.34
C THR A 387 -11.83 112.89 -63.15
N GLN A 388 -13.04 113.46 -63.12
CA GLN A 388 -13.61 114.32 -64.19
C GLN A 388 -15.07 114.74 -63.91
N SER A 389 -15.27 116.06 -63.83
CA SER A 389 -16.41 116.93 -64.18
C SER A 389 -17.88 116.46 -64.08
N SER A 390 -18.58 117.16 -63.17
CA SER A 390 -19.79 117.99 -63.40
C SER A 390 -21.21 117.44 -63.13
N LEU A 391 -21.88 118.20 -62.23
CA LEU A 391 -23.31 118.58 -62.14
C LEU A 391 -24.34 117.72 -61.36
N ILE A 392 -24.82 118.35 -60.26
CA ILE A 392 -26.21 118.46 -59.74
C ILE A 392 -26.81 117.31 -58.87
N GLN A 393 -26.71 117.52 -57.55
CA GLN A 393 -27.79 117.71 -56.53
C GLN A 393 -28.83 116.61 -56.15
N SER A 394 -28.92 116.40 -54.81
CA SER A 394 -30.04 115.89 -53.96
C SER A 394 -30.49 114.42 -54.15
N SER A 395 -30.58 113.55 -53.13
CA SER A 395 -31.50 113.61 -51.97
C SER A 395 -31.20 112.48 -50.96
N VAL A 396 -31.53 112.72 -49.68
CA VAL A 396 -31.42 111.79 -48.52
C VAL A 396 -32.60 110.81 -48.47
N THR A 397 -32.35 109.52 -48.15
CA THR A 397 -33.17 108.75 -47.18
C THR A 397 -32.42 107.55 -46.60
N GLN A 398 -32.53 107.38 -45.28
CA GLN A 398 -31.83 106.43 -44.41
C GLN A 398 -32.49 105.04 -44.35
N GLY A 399 -31.66 104.02 -44.04
CA GLY A 399 -32.00 103.03 -43.00
C GLY A 399 -32.36 101.62 -43.47
N SER A 400 -31.41 100.68 -43.40
CA SER A 400 -31.60 99.24 -43.06
C SER A 400 -30.35 98.36 -43.37
N VAL A 401 -29.20 98.61 -42.72
CA VAL A 401 -27.97 97.80 -42.97
C VAL A 401 -27.35 97.19 -41.69
N THR A 402 -27.80 97.56 -40.49
CA THR A 402 -27.05 97.24 -39.25
C THR A 402 -27.38 95.91 -38.55
N GLN A 403 -28.48 95.21 -38.85
CA GLN A 403 -28.87 93.98 -38.11
C GLN A 403 -28.34 92.66 -38.71
N SER A 404 -28.09 92.58 -40.01
CA SER A 404 -27.58 91.35 -40.66
C SER A 404 -26.09 91.05 -40.35
N SER A 405 -25.29 92.09 -40.07
CA SER A 405 -23.84 91.93 -39.86
C SER A 405 -23.46 91.48 -38.44
N GLN A 406 -24.28 91.80 -37.43
CA GLN A 406 -24.01 91.38 -36.03
C GLN A 406 -24.36 89.90 -35.80
N THR A 407 -25.50 89.41 -36.30
CA THR A 407 -25.91 88.01 -36.12
C THR A 407 -24.97 87.03 -36.84
N LYS A 408 -24.50 87.40 -38.03
CA LYS A 408 -23.56 86.56 -38.81
C LYS A 408 -22.16 86.50 -38.20
N SER A 409 -21.72 87.57 -37.52
CA SER A 409 -20.45 87.59 -36.77
C SER A 409 -20.53 86.79 -35.46
N ALA A 410 -21.69 86.77 -34.79
CA ALA A 410 -21.94 85.94 -33.62
C ALA A 410 -21.99 84.44 -33.97
N GLU A 411 -22.68 84.07 -35.05
CA GLU A 411 -22.74 82.70 -35.59
C GLU A 411 -21.35 82.17 -35.96
N LEU A 412 -20.55 82.99 -36.66
CA LEU A 412 -19.19 82.63 -37.07
C LEU A 412 -18.26 82.44 -35.86
N ASN A 413 -18.38 83.29 -34.84
CA ASN A 413 -17.62 83.13 -33.59
C ASN A 413 -18.01 81.85 -32.84
N SER A 414 -19.29 81.48 -32.82
CA SER A 414 -19.76 80.23 -32.23
C SER A 414 -19.16 79.02 -32.95
N GLN A 415 -19.16 79.01 -34.28
CA GLN A 415 -18.54 77.93 -35.07
C GLN A 415 -17.03 77.82 -34.83
N PHE A 416 -16.32 78.95 -34.68
CA PHE A 416 -14.89 78.93 -34.33
C PHE A 416 -14.62 78.41 -32.92
N ASP A 417 -15.48 78.74 -31.95
CA ASP A 417 -15.34 78.25 -30.58
C ASP A 417 -15.69 76.76 -30.48
N GLU A 418 -16.61 76.26 -31.31
CA GLU A 418 -16.92 74.82 -31.45
C GLU A 418 -15.75 74.05 -32.09
N ILE A 419 -15.17 74.56 -33.18
CA ILE A 419 -13.96 73.97 -33.80
C ILE A 419 -12.81 73.94 -32.79
N LYS A 420 -12.63 75.01 -32.01
CA LYS A 420 -11.62 75.07 -30.95
C LYS A 420 -11.90 74.07 -29.85
N ALA A 421 -13.14 73.87 -29.44
CA ALA A 421 -13.53 72.89 -28.43
C ALA A 421 -13.27 71.45 -28.92
N LEU A 422 -13.59 71.15 -30.17
CA LEU A 422 -13.29 69.86 -30.79
C LEU A 422 -11.77 69.62 -30.89
N LEU A 423 -10.99 70.65 -31.24
CA LEU A 423 -9.53 70.60 -31.25
C LEU A 423 -8.93 70.32 -29.86
N LEU A 424 -9.44 70.99 -28.84
CA LEU A 424 -9.04 70.75 -27.44
C LEU A 424 -9.42 69.34 -26.99
N LYS A 425 -10.59 68.85 -27.39
CA LYS A 425 -11.05 67.49 -27.09
C LYS A 425 -10.24 66.41 -27.81
N ALA A 426 -9.83 66.66 -29.06
CA ALA A 426 -8.91 65.78 -29.78
C ALA A 426 -7.52 65.75 -29.11
N SER A 427 -7.03 66.91 -28.66
CA SER A 427 -5.77 67.02 -27.91
C SER A 427 -5.82 66.33 -26.54
N SER A 428 -6.93 66.41 -25.82
CA SER A 428 -7.10 65.71 -24.54
C SER A 428 -7.24 64.21 -24.73
N THR A 429 -7.94 63.76 -25.78
CA THR A 429 -8.07 62.34 -26.12
C THR A 429 -6.72 61.75 -26.52
N SER A 430 -5.92 62.47 -27.30
CA SER A 430 -4.53 62.07 -27.61
C SER A 430 -3.67 61.94 -26.36
N ARG A 431 -3.81 62.85 -25.39
CA ARG A 431 -3.11 62.76 -24.09
C ARG A 431 -3.59 61.60 -23.22
N SER A 432 -4.88 61.27 -23.27
CA SER A 432 -5.45 60.11 -22.57
C SER A 432 -4.95 58.77 -23.14
N ILE A 433 -4.85 58.65 -24.45
CA ILE A 433 -4.22 57.48 -25.11
C ILE A 433 -2.73 57.36 -24.74
N MET A 434 -2.01 58.49 -24.62
CA MET A 434 -0.63 58.52 -24.12
C MET A 434 -0.52 58.12 -22.64
N SER A 435 -1.50 58.48 -21.80
CA SER A 435 -1.60 58.10 -20.39
C SER A 435 -1.83 56.60 -20.20
N ASP A 436 -2.63 55.97 -21.06
CA ASP A 436 -2.87 54.53 -21.04
C ASP A 436 -1.60 53.71 -21.38
N LEU A 437 -0.67 54.32 -22.13
CA LEU A 437 0.59 53.70 -22.52
C LEU A 437 1.68 53.80 -21.42
N ARG A 438 1.55 54.68 -20.42
CA ARG A 438 2.34 54.70 -19.16
C ARG A 438 1.80 55.80 -18.22
N PRO A 439 1.48 55.53 -16.93
CA PRO A 439 0.89 56.56 -16.07
C PRO A 439 1.98 57.50 -15.53
N SER A 440 2.22 58.61 -16.23
CA SER A 440 3.07 59.73 -15.74
C SER A 440 2.62 60.27 -14.37
N VAL A 441 1.34 60.08 -14.01
CA VAL A 441 0.77 60.43 -12.70
C VAL A 441 1.46 59.69 -11.54
N LEU A 442 1.92 58.45 -11.75
CA LEU A 442 2.55 57.65 -10.70
C LEU A 442 4.01 58.06 -10.44
N GLU A 443 4.68 58.63 -11.45
CA GLU A 443 6.07 59.12 -11.35
C GLU A 443 6.14 60.52 -10.72
N ASP A 444 5.10 61.37 -10.88
CA ASP A 444 5.10 62.77 -10.41
C ASP A 444 4.41 63.01 -9.05
N LEU A 445 3.38 62.23 -8.69
CA LEU A 445 2.48 62.54 -7.55
C LEU A 445 2.34 61.43 -6.50
N GLY A 446 2.89 60.24 -6.76
CA GLY A 446 2.88 59.11 -5.82
C GLY A 446 1.56 58.30 -5.77
N LEU A 447 1.61 57.20 -5.01
CA LEU A 447 0.59 56.13 -5.06
C LEU A 447 -0.81 56.56 -4.60
N ALA A 448 -0.92 57.38 -3.55
CA ALA A 448 -2.22 57.85 -3.07
C ALA A 448 -2.92 58.75 -4.09
N ALA A 449 -2.20 59.72 -4.65
CA ALA A 449 -2.74 60.62 -5.67
C ALA A 449 -3.17 59.85 -6.92
N ALA A 450 -2.42 58.83 -7.32
CA ALA A 450 -2.78 57.96 -8.44
C ALA A 450 -4.06 57.14 -8.17
N ILE A 451 -4.27 56.67 -6.92
CA ILE A 451 -5.49 55.95 -6.53
C ILE A 451 -6.69 56.89 -6.42
N GLU A 452 -6.50 58.11 -5.90
CA GLU A 452 -7.53 59.16 -5.88
C GLU A 452 -7.96 59.53 -7.31
N TRP A 453 -7.00 59.66 -8.22
CA TRP A 453 -7.27 59.88 -9.63
C TRP A 453 -8.06 58.72 -10.26
N LEU A 454 -7.67 57.46 -10.03
CA LEU A 454 -8.42 56.30 -10.50
C LEU A 454 -9.86 56.26 -9.96
N ALA A 455 -10.05 56.60 -8.69
CA ALA A 455 -11.38 56.65 -8.07
C ALA A 455 -12.26 57.74 -8.72
N HIS A 456 -11.67 58.90 -9.02
CA HIS A 456 -12.36 60.00 -9.69
C HIS A 456 -12.75 59.65 -11.14
N GLU A 457 -11.82 59.07 -11.91
CA GLU A 457 -12.10 58.58 -13.27
C GLU A 457 -13.20 57.51 -13.28
N PHE A 458 -13.15 56.58 -12.33
CA PHE A 458 -14.17 55.55 -12.18
C PHE A 458 -15.56 56.14 -11.91
N GLU A 459 -15.65 57.16 -11.05
CA GLU A 459 -16.91 57.84 -10.75
C GLU A 459 -17.48 58.57 -11.98
N ILE A 460 -16.63 59.26 -12.75
CA ILE A 460 -17.02 59.94 -14.00
C ILE A 460 -17.57 58.93 -15.02
N HIS A 461 -16.88 57.81 -15.22
CA HIS A 461 -17.20 56.85 -16.27
C HIS A 461 -18.37 55.92 -15.93
N HIS A 462 -18.54 55.57 -14.66
CA HIS A 462 -19.51 54.54 -14.24
C HIS A 462 -20.64 55.07 -13.34
N GLN A 463 -20.68 56.39 -13.07
CA GLN A 463 -21.72 57.04 -12.24
C GLN A 463 -21.91 56.35 -10.86
N THR A 464 -20.83 55.80 -10.31
CA THR A 464 -20.81 55.07 -9.05
C THR A 464 -19.90 55.80 -8.08
N LEU A 465 -20.42 56.19 -6.91
CA LEU A 465 -19.69 57.00 -5.94
C LEU A 465 -18.48 56.21 -5.41
N CYS A 466 -17.26 56.70 -5.64
CA CYS A 466 -16.03 56.06 -5.18
C CYS A 466 -15.32 56.94 -4.14
N ILE A 467 -15.26 56.47 -2.89
CA ILE A 467 -14.71 57.22 -1.76
C ILE A 467 -13.36 56.64 -1.36
N VAL A 468 -12.30 57.43 -1.51
CA VAL A 468 -10.97 57.09 -0.97
C VAL A 468 -10.83 57.61 0.46
N ARG A 469 -10.39 56.76 1.39
CA ARG A 469 -10.10 57.13 2.79
C ARG A 469 -8.76 56.55 3.22
N GLY A 470 -8.00 57.25 4.04
CA GLY A 470 -6.77 56.69 4.57
C GLY A 470 -5.67 57.72 4.82
N ALA A 471 -4.55 57.24 5.35
CA ALA A 471 -3.33 58.00 5.47
C ALA A 471 -2.51 57.92 4.16
N GLN A 472 -1.69 58.93 3.90
CA GLN A 472 -0.70 58.89 2.83
C GLN A 472 0.24 57.70 3.03
N PRO A 473 0.47 56.86 1.99
CA PRO A 473 1.43 55.76 2.04
C PRO A 473 2.84 56.29 2.35
N PRO A 474 3.67 55.54 3.08
CA PRO A 474 5.04 55.96 3.38
C PRO A 474 5.90 56.14 2.11
N ASP A 475 6.80 57.13 2.12
CA ASP A 475 7.75 57.41 1.03
C ASP A 475 8.71 56.24 0.70
N THR A 476 8.75 55.21 1.55
CA THR A 476 9.63 54.04 1.41
C THR A 476 9.11 52.96 0.47
N ILE A 477 7.92 53.14 -0.13
CA ILE A 477 7.36 52.19 -1.10
C ILE A 477 8.12 52.26 -2.42
N SER A 478 8.61 51.12 -2.92
CA SER A 478 9.32 51.10 -4.20
C SER A 478 8.36 51.42 -5.37
N PRO A 479 8.87 52.03 -6.47
CA PRO A 479 8.07 52.27 -7.68
C PRO A 479 7.42 51.00 -8.24
N THR A 480 8.09 49.84 -8.12
CA THR A 480 7.57 48.56 -8.58
C THR A 480 6.38 48.06 -7.76
N ILE A 481 6.40 48.24 -6.43
CA ILE A 481 5.26 47.95 -5.56
C ILE A 481 4.12 48.92 -5.85
N ALA A 482 4.41 50.21 -6.04
CA ALA A 482 3.40 51.22 -6.36
C ALA A 482 2.67 50.90 -7.68
N ILE A 483 3.40 50.49 -8.73
CA ILE A 483 2.79 50.05 -10.01
C ILE A 483 1.93 48.81 -9.82
N ALA A 484 2.42 47.82 -9.06
CA ALA A 484 1.68 46.57 -8.83
C ALA A 484 0.35 46.84 -8.09
N VAL A 485 0.41 47.65 -7.04
CA VAL A 485 -0.77 48.10 -6.29
C VAL A 485 -1.74 48.86 -7.19
N PHE A 486 -1.25 49.82 -7.96
CA PHE A 486 -2.08 50.62 -8.88
C PHE A 486 -2.83 49.72 -9.87
N ARG A 487 -2.15 48.73 -10.45
CA ARG A 487 -2.77 47.75 -11.36
C ARG A 487 -3.77 46.84 -10.66
N ILE A 488 -3.56 46.49 -9.39
CA ILE A 488 -4.52 45.70 -8.61
C ILE A 488 -5.78 46.53 -8.32
N VAL A 489 -5.62 47.80 -7.93
CA VAL A 489 -6.75 48.72 -7.69
C VAL A 489 -7.54 48.97 -8.99
N GLN A 490 -6.85 49.23 -10.11
CA GLN A 490 -7.47 49.42 -11.42
C GLN A 490 -8.30 48.19 -11.86
N GLU A 491 -7.73 46.99 -11.73
CA GLU A 491 -8.41 45.75 -12.07
C GLU A 491 -9.61 45.50 -11.14
N SER A 492 -9.47 45.83 -9.84
CA SER A 492 -10.56 45.70 -8.87
C SER A 492 -11.73 46.62 -9.21
N LEU A 493 -11.47 47.88 -9.55
CA LEU A 493 -12.51 48.82 -10.00
C LEU A 493 -13.18 48.33 -11.30
N THR A 494 -12.40 47.82 -12.25
CA THR A 494 -12.93 47.23 -13.48
C THR A 494 -13.87 46.06 -13.20
N ASN A 495 -13.52 45.20 -12.25
CA ASN A 495 -14.37 44.07 -11.83
C ASN A 495 -15.66 44.54 -11.15
N ILE A 496 -15.59 45.59 -10.32
CA ILE A 496 -16.78 46.18 -9.69
C ILE A 496 -17.72 46.75 -10.75
N ALA A 497 -17.21 47.52 -11.71
CA ALA A 497 -18.02 48.09 -12.81
C ALA A 497 -18.74 47.00 -13.63
N LYS A 498 -18.06 45.87 -13.87
CA LYS A 498 -18.62 44.77 -14.66
C LYS A 498 -19.62 43.90 -13.90
N HIS A 499 -19.37 43.64 -12.60
CA HIS A 499 -20.02 42.53 -11.90
C HIS A 499 -20.82 42.93 -10.65
N ALA A 500 -20.46 44.02 -9.96
CA ALA A 500 -21.00 44.28 -8.62
C ALA A 500 -22.39 44.89 -8.60
N LYS A 501 -22.76 45.70 -9.61
CA LYS A 501 -23.95 46.58 -9.57
C LYS A 501 -24.01 47.44 -8.30
N ALA A 502 -22.84 47.89 -7.84
CA ALA A 502 -22.66 48.70 -6.66
C ALA A 502 -23.17 50.13 -6.89
N LYS A 503 -23.64 50.79 -5.83
CA LYS A 503 -23.93 52.23 -5.81
C LYS A 503 -22.79 53.01 -5.18
N THR A 504 -22.08 52.38 -4.24
CA THR A 504 -20.96 52.97 -3.53
C THR A 504 -19.78 52.01 -3.46
N VAL A 505 -18.58 52.57 -3.68
CA VAL A 505 -17.30 51.89 -3.54
C VAL A 505 -16.46 52.69 -2.56
N GLN A 506 -15.76 51.99 -1.67
CA GLN A 506 -14.85 52.59 -0.72
C GLN A 506 -13.46 51.95 -0.85
N ILE A 507 -12.45 52.78 -1.05
CA ILE A 507 -11.04 52.36 -1.03
C ILE A 507 -10.43 52.89 0.26
N LYS A 508 -9.91 52.00 1.11
CA LYS A 508 -9.19 52.35 2.33
C LYS A 508 -7.70 52.07 2.18
N LEU A 509 -6.88 53.07 2.46
CA LEU A 509 -5.43 52.95 2.49
C LEU A 509 -4.95 53.06 3.94
N SER A 510 -4.12 52.12 4.35
CA SER A 510 -3.45 52.15 5.65
C SER A 510 -2.07 51.51 5.58
N SER A 511 -1.17 51.95 6.43
CA SER A 511 0.17 51.37 6.56
C SER A 511 0.47 51.17 8.04
N ASP A 512 0.86 49.97 8.42
CA ASP A 512 1.24 49.63 9.79
C ASP A 512 2.28 48.50 9.77
N ASN A 513 3.24 48.55 10.70
CA ASN A 513 4.24 47.50 10.90
C ASN A 513 4.95 47.00 9.62
N GLY A 514 5.29 47.91 8.69
CA GLY A 514 5.98 47.56 7.44
C GLY A 514 5.09 46.89 6.38
N LEU A 515 3.76 46.87 6.58
CA LEU A 515 2.77 46.33 5.65
C LEU A 515 1.86 47.45 5.11
N LEU A 516 1.78 47.56 3.79
CA LEU A 516 0.83 48.40 3.08
C LEU A 516 -0.47 47.62 2.94
N LYS A 517 -1.57 48.16 3.45
CA LYS A 517 -2.88 47.52 3.47
C LYS A 517 -3.87 48.34 2.66
N ILE A 518 -4.50 47.71 1.67
CA ILE A 518 -5.54 48.31 0.85
C ILE A 518 -6.80 47.47 0.97
N GLU A 519 -7.90 48.10 1.35
CA GLU A 519 -9.22 47.46 1.43
C GLU A 519 -10.17 48.15 0.45
N ILE A 520 -10.69 47.40 -0.52
CA ILE A 520 -11.69 47.87 -1.49
C ILE A 520 -13.02 47.21 -1.15
N ILE A 521 -14.04 48.02 -0.92
CA ILE A 521 -15.36 47.58 -0.46
C ILE A 521 -16.40 48.12 -1.41
N ASP A 522 -17.25 47.25 -1.96
CA ASP A 522 -18.47 47.65 -2.66
C ASP A 522 -19.72 47.26 -1.86
N ASP A 523 -20.85 47.88 -2.20
CA ASP A 523 -22.18 47.59 -1.65
C ASP A 523 -23.07 46.80 -2.63
N GLY A 524 -22.45 46.08 -3.57
CA GLY A 524 -23.11 45.37 -4.65
C GLY A 524 -23.71 44.01 -4.28
N VAL A 525 -23.91 43.18 -5.29
CA VAL A 525 -24.61 41.88 -5.17
C VAL A 525 -23.83 40.80 -4.40
N GLY A 526 -22.53 41.00 -4.15
CA GLY A 526 -21.65 40.02 -3.51
C GLY A 526 -21.18 38.89 -4.44
N LEU A 527 -20.24 38.09 -3.96
CA LEU A 527 -19.72 36.88 -4.62
C LEU A 527 -20.74 35.75 -4.58
N GLN A 528 -21.02 35.17 -5.74
CA GLN A 528 -21.86 33.97 -5.89
C GLN A 528 -21.11 32.69 -5.48
N SER A 529 -21.84 31.65 -5.08
CA SER A 529 -21.28 30.33 -4.76
C SER A 529 -20.49 29.76 -5.96
N GLY A 530 -19.24 29.33 -5.75
CA GLY A 530 -18.38 28.80 -6.81
C GLY A 530 -17.71 29.86 -7.71
N TRP A 531 -17.58 31.11 -7.23
CA TRP A 531 -16.86 32.18 -7.96
C TRP A 531 -15.39 31.86 -8.25
N ASP A 532 -14.80 30.95 -7.47
CA ASP A 532 -13.43 30.46 -7.55
C ASP A 532 -13.21 29.38 -8.63
N ASN A 533 -14.28 28.72 -9.09
CA ASN A 533 -14.22 27.61 -10.05
C ASN A 533 -14.61 27.97 -11.49
N LYS A 534 -14.94 29.24 -11.78
CA LYS A 534 -15.30 29.67 -13.13
C LYS A 534 -14.05 29.98 -13.97
N GLU A 535 -14.11 29.63 -15.25
CA GLU A 535 -13.13 30.01 -16.30
C GLU A 535 -12.93 31.54 -16.40
N ASP A 536 -13.83 32.36 -15.82
CA ASP A 536 -13.74 33.83 -15.78
C ASP A 536 -12.93 34.40 -14.59
N SER A 537 -12.32 33.56 -13.74
CA SER A 537 -11.57 34.02 -12.55
C SER A 537 -10.13 34.51 -12.84
N PHE A 538 -9.71 34.58 -14.12
CA PHE A 538 -8.37 35.03 -14.54
C PHE A 538 -7.97 36.40 -13.97
N GLY A 539 -8.92 37.35 -13.84
CA GLY A 539 -8.64 38.68 -13.28
C GLY A 539 -8.18 38.62 -11.82
N PHE A 540 -8.80 37.77 -11.00
CA PHE A 540 -8.40 37.59 -9.60
C PHE A 540 -7.07 36.82 -9.47
N GLN A 541 -6.87 35.79 -10.29
CA GLN A 541 -5.61 35.04 -10.32
C GLN A 541 -4.43 35.95 -10.70
N GLY A 542 -4.59 36.82 -11.71
CA GLY A 542 -3.56 37.79 -12.10
C GLY A 542 -3.29 38.85 -11.03
N MET A 543 -4.29 39.27 -10.26
CA MET A 543 -4.08 40.15 -9.09
C MET A 543 -3.33 39.43 -7.97
N ARG A 544 -3.64 38.14 -7.73
CA ARG A 544 -2.98 37.30 -6.74
C ARG A 544 -1.51 37.05 -7.06
N GLU A 545 -1.19 36.73 -8.30
CA GLU A 545 0.20 36.56 -8.76
C GLU A 545 1.01 37.85 -8.61
N ARG A 546 0.42 39.01 -8.94
CA ARG A 546 1.04 40.34 -8.75
C ARG A 546 1.26 40.69 -7.27
N ALA A 547 0.39 40.29 -6.37
CA ALA A 547 0.62 40.47 -4.93
C ALA A 547 1.74 39.54 -4.44
N MET A 548 1.72 38.26 -4.85
CA MET A 548 2.71 37.26 -4.47
C MET A 548 4.13 37.58 -4.94
N SER A 549 4.30 38.25 -6.10
CA SER A 549 5.62 38.66 -6.59
C SER A 549 6.34 39.65 -5.65
N PHE A 550 5.62 40.25 -4.71
CA PHE A 550 6.16 41.12 -3.67
C PHE A 550 5.89 40.59 -2.26
N ASN A 551 5.77 39.26 -2.10
CA ASN A 551 5.48 38.60 -0.83
C ASN A 551 4.19 39.10 -0.16
N GLY A 552 3.26 39.64 -0.95
CA GLY A 552 1.97 40.13 -0.51
C GLY A 552 0.88 39.08 -0.58
N GLU A 553 -0.17 39.30 0.20
CA GLU A 553 -1.37 38.48 0.25
C GLU A 553 -2.59 39.28 -0.23
N ILE A 554 -3.45 38.64 -1.01
CA ILE A 554 -4.74 39.19 -1.42
C ILE A 554 -5.86 38.22 -1.03
N SER A 555 -6.94 38.75 -0.48
CA SER A 555 -8.12 37.98 -0.11
C SER A 555 -9.39 38.71 -0.53
N VAL A 556 -10.43 37.96 -0.85
CA VAL A 556 -11.74 38.50 -1.24
C VAL A 556 -12.81 37.74 -0.47
N ALA A 557 -13.78 38.46 0.10
CA ALA A 557 -14.87 37.89 0.87
C ALA A 557 -16.16 38.72 0.72
N ASN A 558 -17.31 38.10 1.02
CA ASN A 558 -18.58 38.84 1.09
C ASN A 558 -18.64 39.75 2.32
N GLY A 559 -19.12 40.98 2.11
CA GLY A 559 -19.34 41.97 3.17
C GLY A 559 -20.51 41.61 4.08
N LYS A 560 -20.47 42.05 5.35
CA LYS A 560 -21.51 41.76 6.36
C LYS A 560 -22.91 42.30 6.03
N LYS A 561 -23.03 43.24 5.09
CA LYS A 561 -24.28 43.95 4.77
C LYS A 561 -24.62 43.90 3.27
N SER A 562 -24.15 42.89 2.53
CA SER A 562 -24.04 42.79 1.05
C SER A 562 -22.76 43.44 0.49
N GLY A 563 -22.44 43.14 -0.78
CA GLY A 563 -21.21 43.56 -1.47
C GLY A 563 -19.98 42.69 -1.24
N VAL A 564 -18.85 43.07 -1.86
CA VAL A 564 -17.57 42.37 -1.77
C VAL A 564 -16.52 43.21 -1.04
N VAL A 565 -15.64 42.55 -0.29
CA VAL A 565 -14.49 43.15 0.38
C VAL A 565 -13.23 42.48 -0.14
N LEU A 566 -12.39 43.23 -0.86
CA LEU A 566 -11.05 42.84 -1.27
C LEU A 566 -10.02 43.45 -0.33
N ARG A 567 -9.13 42.63 0.21
CA ARG A 567 -8.02 43.06 1.08
C ARG A 567 -6.70 42.66 0.46
N LEU A 568 -5.84 43.65 0.28
CA LEU A 568 -4.46 43.50 -0.15
C LEU A 568 -3.53 43.87 1.00
N GLN A 569 -2.50 43.05 1.24
CA GLN A 569 -1.41 43.33 2.17
C GLN A 569 -0.08 43.09 1.46
N ILE A 570 0.79 44.09 1.37
CA ILE A 570 2.11 43.96 0.75
C ILE A 570 3.18 44.48 1.71
N PRO A 571 4.23 43.69 2.03
CA PRO A 571 5.36 44.19 2.80
C PRO A 571 6.16 45.23 2.00
N TYR A 572 6.44 46.38 2.62
CA TYR A 572 7.25 47.46 2.03
C TYR A 572 8.56 47.71 2.79
N GLN A 573 8.83 46.98 3.88
CA GLN A 573 10.13 46.96 4.57
C GLN A 573 10.93 45.71 4.21
N LYS A 574 12.23 45.90 3.99
CA LYS A 574 13.22 44.93 3.48
C LYS A 574 13.37 43.75 4.45
N SER A 575 13.14 42.52 3.98
CA SER A 575 13.55 41.31 4.69
C SER A 575 15.07 41.16 4.58
N ASP A 576 15.80 41.31 5.69
CA ASP A 576 17.22 41.00 5.77
C ASP A 576 17.43 39.49 5.59
N ILE A 577 17.95 39.12 4.41
CA ILE A 577 18.59 37.85 4.14
C ILE A 577 20.02 37.98 4.67
N ASP A 578 20.30 37.44 5.86
CA ASP A 578 21.60 36.85 6.18
C ASP A 578 21.55 36.07 7.51
N SER A 579 21.43 34.75 7.43
CA SER A 579 21.91 33.81 8.46
C SER A 579 21.85 32.37 7.92
N ARG A 580 22.88 31.99 7.17
CA ARG A 580 23.36 30.60 7.11
C ARG A 580 24.87 30.61 7.31
N HIS A 581 25.28 30.34 8.55
CA HIS A 581 26.55 29.69 8.84
C HIS A 581 26.34 28.17 8.84
#